data_AF-A0A0K1IT93-F1
#
_entry.id   AF-A0A0K1IT93-F1
#
_cell.length_a   1.000
_cell.length_b   1.000
_cell.length_c   1.000
_cell.angle_alpha   90.00
_cell.angle_beta   90.00
_cell.angle_gamma   90.00
#
_symmetry.space_group_name_H-M   'P 1'
#
loop_
_entity.id
_entity.type
_entity.pdbx_description
1 polymer ?
#
loop_
_entity_poly.entity_id
_entity_poly.type
_entity_poly.pdbx_seq_one_letter_code
_entity_poly.pdbx_strand_id
1 'polypeptide(L)'
;MVPPRTRTALLSLLGVLALAGTAAAQNLESAQQLSPVFRAGGSFLIDLVVGGILVAAAPAYTRDAIAEIRDDPGGSFLWGLGVGIGGLIVLVLLAITIIGLLVAIPGLLAFILLSIVGSALATVLLGSLVTGVASGGPPSLGVSLVVGALVAAVLSLVPIIGGVILFVVDTLGLGVIGRNLYRSWS
;
A
#
# COMPACT_ATOMS: atom_id res chain seq x y z
N MET A 1 10.41 14.24 -51.22
CA MET A 1 9.42 13.70 -50.26
C MET A 1 9.97 13.90 -48.86
N VAL A 2 9.43 14.84 -48.07
CA VAL A 2 9.92 15.17 -46.72
C VAL A 2 9.25 14.21 -45.72
N PRO A 3 9.99 13.44 -44.89
CA PRO A 3 9.38 12.54 -43.93
C PRO A 3 8.59 13.34 -42.87
N PRO A 4 7.42 12.84 -42.42
CA PRO A 4 6.57 13.56 -41.49
C PRO A 4 7.27 13.68 -40.12
N ARG A 5 7.65 14.91 -39.76
CA ARG A 5 8.35 15.30 -38.51
C ARG A 5 7.68 14.76 -37.23
N THR A 6 6.41 14.38 -37.31
CA THR A 6 5.63 13.79 -36.22
C THR A 6 6.14 12.42 -35.78
N ARG A 7 6.67 11.59 -36.70
CA ARG A 7 7.17 10.24 -36.37
C ARG A 7 8.48 10.30 -35.58
N THR A 8 9.36 11.23 -35.92
CA THR A 8 10.61 11.47 -35.19
C THR A 8 10.36 12.04 -33.78
N ALA A 9 9.34 12.88 -33.61
CA ALA A 9 8.98 13.45 -32.31
C ALA A 9 8.37 12.41 -31.34
N LEU A 10 7.56 11.48 -31.86
CA LEU A 10 6.99 10.37 -31.09
C LEU A 10 8.06 9.40 -30.61
N LEU A 11 9.03 9.08 -31.46
CA LEU A 11 10.15 8.20 -31.12
C LEU A 11 11.10 8.84 -30.10
N SER A 12 11.35 10.14 -30.18
CA SER A 12 12.16 10.84 -29.17
C SER A 12 11.45 10.95 -27.83
N LEU A 13 10.13 11.15 -27.81
CA LEU A 13 9.34 11.17 -26.58
C LEU A 13 9.33 9.79 -25.89
N LEU A 14 9.12 8.72 -26.66
CA LEU A 14 9.22 7.34 -26.18
C LEU A 14 10.63 7.02 -25.63
N GLY A 15 11.68 7.49 -26.31
CA GLY A 15 13.05 7.35 -25.84
C GLY A 15 13.30 8.07 -24.50
N VAL A 16 12.81 9.31 -24.36
CA VAL A 16 12.92 10.08 -23.11
C VAL A 16 12.16 9.40 -21.97
N LEU A 17 10.96 8.87 -22.21
CA LEU A 17 10.17 8.13 -21.22
C LEU A 17 10.85 6.82 -20.81
N ALA A 18 11.44 6.09 -21.75
CA ALA A 18 12.20 4.88 -21.47
C ALA A 18 13.46 5.20 -20.63
N LEU A 19 14.21 6.24 -20.98
CA LEU A 19 15.37 6.69 -20.20
C LEU A 19 14.98 7.20 -18.81
N ALA A 20 13.88 7.93 -18.69
CA ALA A 20 13.35 8.39 -17.40
C ALA A 20 12.95 7.19 -16.52
N GLY A 21 12.35 6.16 -17.10
CA GLY A 21 12.06 4.91 -16.41
C GLY A 21 13.32 4.19 -15.92
N THR A 22 14.37 4.12 -16.75
CA THR A 22 15.65 3.52 -16.35
C THR A 22 16.37 4.32 -15.28
N ALA A 23 16.35 5.65 -15.35
CA ALA A 23 16.96 6.52 -14.34
C ALA A 23 16.26 6.41 -12.98
N ALA A 24 14.92 6.29 -12.97
CA ALA A 24 14.15 6.01 -11.76
C ALA A 24 14.48 4.62 -11.18
N ALA A 25 14.70 3.61 -12.03
CA ALA A 25 15.10 2.27 -11.62
C ALA A 25 16.52 2.23 -11.02
N GLN A 26 17.48 2.99 -11.57
CA GLN A 26 18.84 3.07 -11.01
C GLN A 26 18.91 3.81 -9.68
N ASN A 27 18.01 4.78 -9.45
CA ASN A 27 17.90 5.46 -8.16
C ASN A 27 17.40 4.50 -7.06
N LEU A 28 16.56 3.53 -7.41
CA LEU A 28 16.15 2.45 -6.49
C LEU A 28 17.32 1.54 -6.10
N GLU A 29 18.26 1.25 -7.02
CA GLU A 29 19.49 0.49 -6.70
C GLU A 29 20.44 1.27 -5.78
N SER A 30 20.55 2.58 -5.97
CA SER A 30 21.37 3.47 -5.13
C SER A 30 20.75 3.62 -3.72
N ALA A 31 19.43 3.68 -3.62
CA ALA A 31 18.73 3.62 -2.32
C ALA A 31 18.84 2.23 -1.67
N GLN A 32 19.00 1.16 -2.45
CA GLN A 32 19.26 -0.20 -1.96
C GLN A 32 20.67 -0.39 -1.37
N GLN A 33 21.64 0.48 -1.70
CA GLN A 33 22.95 0.51 -1.04
C GLN A 33 22.90 1.06 0.39
N LEU A 34 21.77 1.62 0.82
CA LEU A 34 21.55 1.95 2.23
C LEU A 34 21.49 0.66 3.05
N SER A 35 22.20 0.64 4.18
CA SER A 35 22.19 -0.48 5.12
C SER A 35 20.75 -0.98 5.36
N PRO A 36 20.49 -2.31 5.38
CA PRO A 36 19.16 -2.85 5.66
C PRO A 36 18.51 -2.26 6.91
N VAL A 37 19.32 -1.92 7.91
CA VAL A 37 18.88 -1.26 9.15
C VAL A 37 18.35 0.16 8.90
N PHE A 38 18.99 0.92 8.01
CA PHE A 38 18.54 2.27 7.66
C PHE A 38 17.21 2.24 6.91
N ARG A 39 17.03 1.26 6.01
CA ARG A 39 15.75 1.04 5.30
C ARG A 39 14.62 0.70 6.25
N ALA A 40 14.87 -0.24 7.18
CA ALA A 40 13.89 -0.62 8.19
C ALA A 40 13.58 0.51 9.18
N GLY A 41 14.58 1.32 9.54
CA GLY A 41 14.37 2.54 10.32
C GLY A 41 13.49 3.55 9.58
N GLY A 42 13.72 3.73 8.28
CA GLY A 42 12.89 4.58 7.43
C GLY A 42 11.44 4.11 7.34
N SER A 43 11.22 2.81 7.08
CA SER A 43 9.86 2.25 7.03
C SER A 43 9.15 2.35 8.37
N PHE A 44 9.84 2.05 9.47
CA PHE A 44 9.31 2.22 10.82
C PHE A 44 8.80 3.65 11.07
N LEU A 45 9.59 4.65 10.70
CA LEU A 45 9.20 6.06 10.88
C LEU A 45 8.01 6.44 10.00
N ILE A 46 7.98 5.97 8.75
CA ILE A 46 6.87 6.22 7.82
C ILE A 46 5.59 5.58 8.38
N ASP A 47 5.63 4.32 8.79
CA ASP A 47 4.49 3.61 9.36
C ASP A 47 3.97 4.30 10.62
N LEU A 48 4.87 4.80 11.47
CA LEU A 48 4.50 5.52 12.67
C LEU A 48 3.83 6.87 12.36
N VAL A 49 4.30 7.59 11.34
CA VAL A 49 3.70 8.85 10.91
C VAL A 49 2.34 8.60 10.28
N VAL A 50 2.25 7.71 9.29
CA VAL A 50 1.01 7.44 8.56
C VAL A 50 -0.02 6.79 9.47
N GLY A 51 0.36 5.73 10.18
CA GLY A 51 -0.52 5.06 11.14
C GLY A 51 -0.87 5.94 12.33
N GLY A 52 0.05 6.81 12.76
CA GLY A 52 -0.19 7.79 13.83
C GLY A 52 -1.24 8.81 13.42
N ILE A 53 -1.15 9.35 12.20
CA ILE A 53 -2.17 10.24 11.62
C ILE A 53 -3.52 9.51 11.55
N LEU A 54 -3.55 8.27 11.06
CA LEU A 54 -4.79 7.49 10.95
C LEU A 54 -5.44 7.25 12.31
N VAL A 55 -4.66 6.79 13.29
CA VAL A 55 -5.15 6.51 14.65
C VAL A 55 -5.61 7.78 15.37
N ALA A 56 -4.93 8.92 15.13
CA ALA A 56 -5.31 10.19 15.72
C ALA A 56 -6.56 10.81 15.06
N ALA A 57 -6.66 10.75 13.74
CA ALA A 57 -7.74 11.36 12.98
C ALA A 57 -9.03 10.51 12.99
N ALA A 58 -8.90 9.18 12.97
CA ALA A 58 -10.03 8.26 12.83
C ALA A 58 -9.91 7.02 13.74
N PRO A 59 -9.81 7.18 15.08
CA PRO A 59 -9.60 6.07 16.00
C PRO A 59 -10.74 5.05 16.02
N ALA A 60 -11.99 5.49 15.85
CA ALA A 60 -13.15 4.60 15.78
C ALA A 60 -13.08 3.70 14.54
N TYR A 61 -12.83 4.31 13.38
CA TYR A 61 -12.65 3.59 12.12
C TYR A 61 -11.53 2.53 12.21
N THR A 62 -10.38 2.86 12.81
CA THR A 62 -9.30 1.88 12.98
C THR A 62 -9.72 0.69 13.84
N ARG A 63 -10.48 0.90 14.92
CA ARG A 63 -10.97 -0.19 15.79
C ARG A 63 -11.95 -1.08 15.05
N ASP A 64 -12.92 -0.48 14.38
CA ASP A 64 -13.97 -1.20 13.65
C ASP A 64 -13.36 -2.00 12.50
N ALA A 65 -12.40 -1.42 11.78
CA ALA A 65 -11.68 -2.10 10.72
C ALA A 65 -10.89 -3.31 11.24
N ILE A 66 -10.18 -3.18 12.37
CA ILE A 66 -9.44 -4.29 12.97
C ILE A 66 -10.40 -5.39 13.46
N ALA A 67 -11.54 -5.02 14.03
CA ALA A 67 -12.56 -5.97 14.45
C ALA A 67 -13.12 -6.75 13.24
N GLU A 68 -13.44 -6.05 12.14
CA GLU A 68 -13.90 -6.70 10.91
C GLU A 68 -12.88 -7.68 10.33
N ILE A 69 -11.58 -7.34 10.32
CA ILE A 69 -10.54 -8.27 9.88
C ILE A 69 -10.49 -9.52 10.75
N ARG A 70 -10.70 -9.38 12.07
CA ARG A 70 -10.67 -10.51 13.00
C ARG A 70 -11.90 -11.40 12.86
N ASP A 71 -13.06 -10.81 12.60
CA ASP A 71 -14.32 -11.53 12.44
C ASP A 71 -14.40 -12.28 11.11
N ASP A 72 -13.92 -11.67 10.02
CA ASP A 72 -13.89 -12.28 8.68
C ASP A 72 -12.55 -12.00 7.96
N PRO A 73 -11.46 -12.68 8.37
CA PRO A 73 -10.14 -12.50 7.76
C PRO A 73 -10.11 -12.99 6.31
N GLY A 74 -10.80 -14.11 6.03
CA GLY A 74 -10.82 -14.70 4.69
C GLY A 74 -11.52 -13.80 3.68
N GLY A 75 -12.68 -13.25 4.03
CA GLY A 75 -13.37 -12.32 3.16
C GLY A 75 -12.65 -10.98 3.05
N SER A 76 -12.02 -10.48 4.11
CA SER A 76 -11.18 -9.27 4.05
C SER A 76 -10.00 -9.49 3.08
N PHE A 77 -9.34 -10.64 3.15
CA PHE A 77 -8.24 -10.98 2.24
C PHE A 77 -8.70 -11.06 0.79
N LEU A 78 -9.82 -11.73 0.50
CA LEU A 78 -10.36 -11.83 -0.85
C LEU A 78 -10.78 -10.47 -1.42
N TRP A 79 -11.38 -9.61 -0.60
CA TRP A 79 -11.67 -8.23 -1.01
C TRP A 79 -10.39 -7.44 -1.28
N GLY A 80 -9.37 -7.59 -0.45
CA GLY A 80 -8.08 -6.95 -0.64
C GLY A 80 -7.41 -7.38 -1.94
N LEU A 81 -7.44 -8.67 -2.23
CA LEU A 81 -6.92 -9.23 -3.48
C LEU A 81 -7.72 -8.72 -4.68
N GLY A 82 -9.05 -8.67 -4.56
CA GLY A 82 -9.95 -8.14 -5.58
C GLY A 82 -9.72 -6.66 -5.86
N VAL A 83 -9.52 -5.84 -4.83
CA VAL A 83 -9.22 -4.41 -4.94
C VAL A 83 -7.82 -4.20 -5.50
N GLY A 84 -6.83 -4.94 -5.00
CA GLY A 84 -5.44 -4.83 -5.45
C GLY A 84 -5.28 -5.23 -6.91
N ILE A 85 -5.65 -6.46 -7.25
CA ILE A 85 -5.51 -7.01 -8.61
C ILE A 85 -6.54 -6.36 -9.54
N GLY A 86 -7.81 -6.34 -9.15
CA GLY A 86 -8.89 -5.77 -9.96
C GLY A 86 -8.73 -4.27 -10.17
N GLY A 87 -8.34 -3.51 -9.14
CA GLY A 87 -8.05 -2.09 -9.26
C GLY A 87 -6.89 -1.80 -10.21
N LEU A 88 -5.81 -2.58 -10.13
CA LEU A 88 -4.69 -2.46 -11.06
C LEU A 88 -5.10 -2.79 -12.49
N ILE A 89 -5.84 -3.89 -12.71
CA ILE A 89 -6.36 -4.26 -14.02
C ILE A 89 -7.23 -3.14 -14.59
N VAL A 90 -8.17 -2.61 -13.80
CA VAL A 90 -9.04 -1.49 -14.22
C VAL A 90 -8.22 -0.27 -14.60
N LEU A 91 -7.22 0.11 -13.79
CA LEU A 91 -6.34 1.25 -14.08
C LEU A 91 -5.54 1.04 -15.37
N VAL A 92 -5.00 -0.16 -15.60
CA VAL A 92 -4.27 -0.51 -16.82
C VAL A 92 -5.19 -0.44 -18.04
N LEU A 93 -6.39 -1.03 -17.95
CA LEU A 93 -7.39 -0.97 -19.03
C LEU A 93 -7.80 0.46 -19.34
N LEU A 94 -7.98 1.30 -18.31
CA LEU A 94 -8.25 2.72 -18.48
C LEU A 94 -7.10 3.43 -19.19
N ALA A 95 -5.85 3.21 -18.75
CA ALA A 95 -4.67 3.86 -19.29
C ALA A 95 -4.43 3.56 -20.79
N ILE A 96 -4.90 2.42 -21.28
CA ILE A 96 -4.83 2.07 -22.72
C ILE A 96 -5.77 2.95 -23.56
N THR A 97 -6.83 3.51 -22.98
CA THR A 97 -7.78 4.39 -23.67
C THR A 97 -7.40 5.87 -23.49
N ILE A 98 -7.54 6.70 -24.54
CA ILE A 98 -7.21 8.14 -24.48
C ILE A 98 -8.02 8.84 -23.38
N ILE A 99 -9.32 8.53 -23.28
CA ILE A 99 -10.22 9.06 -22.24
C ILE A 99 -9.84 8.50 -20.88
N GLY A 100 -9.53 7.21 -20.82
CA GLY A 100 -9.19 6.56 -19.58
C GLY A 100 -7.86 7.02 -19.01
N LEU A 101 -6.94 7.61 -19.77
CA LEU A 101 -5.77 8.28 -19.18
C LEU A 101 -6.17 9.44 -18.27
N LEU A 102 -7.20 10.20 -18.65
CA LEU A 102 -7.71 11.33 -17.86
C LEU A 102 -8.34 10.87 -16.53
N VAL A 103 -8.91 9.65 -16.51
CA VAL A 103 -9.52 9.03 -15.32
C VAL A 103 -8.52 8.15 -14.56
N ALA A 104 -7.53 7.57 -15.24
CA ALA A 104 -6.51 6.70 -14.67
C ALA A 104 -5.60 7.48 -13.74
N ILE A 105 -5.23 8.72 -14.09
CA ILE A 105 -4.39 9.57 -13.25
C ILE A 105 -5.06 9.81 -11.87
N PRO A 106 -6.28 10.36 -11.77
CA PRO A 106 -6.94 10.52 -10.48
C PRO A 106 -7.28 9.18 -9.82
N GLY A 107 -7.65 8.16 -10.59
CA GLY A 107 -7.90 6.81 -10.07
C GLY A 107 -6.66 6.19 -9.41
N LEU A 108 -5.48 6.37 -10.01
CA LEU A 108 -4.21 5.91 -9.47
C LEU A 108 -3.84 6.65 -8.19
N LEU A 109 -4.06 7.96 -8.14
CA LEU A 109 -3.86 8.75 -6.91
C LEU A 109 -4.77 8.27 -5.78
N ALA A 110 -6.05 8.02 -6.07
CA ALA A 110 -6.97 7.45 -5.11
C ALA A 110 -6.51 6.07 -4.64
N PHE A 111 -6.08 5.20 -5.58
CA PHE A 111 -5.59 3.86 -5.26
C PHE A 111 -4.33 3.87 -4.37
N ILE A 112 -3.39 4.79 -4.64
CA ILE A 112 -2.21 5.01 -3.78
C ILE A 112 -2.65 5.43 -2.38
N LEU A 113 -3.60 6.37 -2.27
CA LEU A 113 -4.08 6.83 -0.97
C LEU A 113 -4.78 5.72 -0.18
N LEU A 114 -5.62 4.92 -0.84
CA LEU A 114 -6.24 3.74 -0.24
C LEU A 114 -5.19 2.73 0.25
N SER A 115 -4.13 2.52 -0.54
CA SER A 115 -3.04 1.63 -0.17
C SER A 115 -2.27 2.12 1.06
N ILE A 116 -2.03 3.43 1.16
CA ILE A 116 -1.38 4.06 2.33
C ILE A 116 -2.23 3.90 3.59
N VAL A 117 -3.56 4.09 3.48
CA VAL A 117 -4.46 3.87 4.62
C VAL A 117 -4.54 2.38 4.97
N GLY A 118 -4.53 1.52 3.96
CA GLY A 118 -4.55 0.06 4.12
C GLY A 118 -3.31 -0.45 4.84
N SER A 119 -2.12 0.03 4.47
CA SER A 119 -0.88 -0.32 5.15
C SER A 119 -0.83 0.19 6.58
N ALA A 120 -1.37 1.39 6.85
CA ALA A 120 -1.50 1.88 8.21
C ALA A 120 -2.42 1.00 9.08
N LEU A 121 -3.58 0.56 8.55
CA LEU A 121 -4.45 -0.40 9.24
C LEU A 121 -3.74 -1.73 9.46
N ALA A 122 -3.01 -2.22 8.45
CA ALA A 122 -2.22 -3.45 8.51
C ALA A 122 -1.17 -3.40 9.63
N THR A 123 -0.45 -2.29 9.74
CA THR A 123 0.53 -2.07 10.82
C THR A 123 -0.13 -2.13 12.19
N VAL A 124 -1.23 -1.40 12.40
CA VAL A 124 -1.94 -1.43 13.70
C VAL A 124 -2.50 -2.82 13.99
N LEU A 125 -3.06 -3.50 12.99
CA LEU A 125 -3.52 -4.88 13.10
C LEU A 125 -2.38 -5.79 13.55
N LEU A 126 -1.22 -5.73 12.90
CA LEU A 126 -0.07 -6.58 13.18
C LEU A 126 0.39 -6.44 14.63
N GLY A 127 0.49 -5.20 15.13
CA GLY A 127 0.83 -4.99 16.53
C GLY A 127 -0.30 -5.36 17.49
N SER A 128 -1.56 -5.22 17.10
CA SER A 128 -2.71 -5.67 17.90
C SER A 128 -2.74 -7.20 18.09
N LEU A 129 -2.24 -7.95 17.10
CA LEU A 129 -2.12 -9.41 17.18
C LEU A 129 -1.03 -9.79 18.18
N VAL A 130 0.14 -9.17 18.11
CA VAL A 130 1.27 -9.43 19.02
C VAL A 130 0.93 -9.03 20.45
N THR A 131 0.41 -7.81 20.64
CA THR A 131 0.07 -7.28 21.96
C THR A 131 -1.14 -7.98 22.57
N GLY A 132 -2.11 -8.40 21.76
CA GLY A 132 -3.27 -9.17 22.23
C GLY A 132 -2.86 -10.51 22.85
N VAL A 133 -1.90 -11.21 22.25
CA VAL A 133 -1.34 -12.46 22.81
C VAL A 133 -0.60 -12.21 24.12
N ALA A 134 0.15 -11.12 24.21
CA ALA A 134 0.94 -10.80 25.41
C ALA A 134 0.11 -10.29 26.59
N SER A 135 -0.97 -9.55 26.31
CA SER A 135 -1.69 -8.75 27.32
C SER A 135 -3.02 -9.37 27.77
N GLY A 136 -3.55 -10.35 27.03
CA GLY A 136 -4.83 -11.01 27.34
C GLY A 136 -6.08 -10.11 27.20
N GLY A 137 -5.95 -8.91 26.61
CA GLY A 137 -7.04 -7.95 26.45
C GLY A 137 -6.81 -6.99 25.27
N PRO A 138 -7.79 -6.13 24.94
CA PRO A 138 -7.70 -5.21 23.80
C PRO A 138 -6.59 -4.17 24.03
N PRO A 139 -5.51 -4.21 23.23
CA PRO A 139 -4.41 -3.26 23.37
C PRO A 139 -4.84 -1.86 22.96
N SER A 140 -4.15 -0.84 23.49
CA SER A 140 -4.35 0.53 22.98
C SER A 140 -3.89 0.65 21.53
N LEU A 141 -4.55 1.48 20.73
CA LEU A 141 -4.22 1.67 19.31
C LEU A 141 -2.79 2.19 19.13
N GLY A 142 -2.34 3.10 20.01
CA GLY A 142 -0.98 3.64 19.95
C GLY A 142 0.09 2.59 20.23
N VAL A 143 -0.11 1.73 21.23
CA VAL A 143 0.83 0.62 21.50
C VAL A 143 0.80 -0.39 20.34
N SER A 144 -0.38 -0.70 19.81
CA SER A 144 -0.53 -1.57 18.64
C SER A 144 0.18 -0.99 17.42
N LEU A 145 0.11 0.31 17.20
CA LEU A 145 0.83 0.96 16.11
C LEU A 145 2.35 0.83 16.26
N VAL A 146 2.89 1.17 17.43
CA VAL A 146 4.34 1.13 17.69
C VAL A 146 4.88 -0.29 17.58
N VAL A 147 4.20 -1.25 18.22
CA VAL A 147 4.59 -2.67 18.13
C VAL A 147 4.44 -3.19 16.71
N GLY A 148 3.37 -2.81 16.02
CA GLY A 148 3.12 -3.19 14.64
C GLY A 148 4.20 -2.67 13.69
N ALA A 149 4.56 -1.40 13.80
CA ALA A 149 5.61 -0.78 12.99
C ALA A 149 6.97 -1.44 13.26
N LEU A 150 7.26 -1.77 14.52
CA LEU A 150 8.49 -2.47 14.89
C LEU A 150 8.53 -3.88 14.29
N VAL A 151 7.43 -4.62 14.40
CA VAL A 151 7.29 -5.96 13.82
C VAL A 151 7.41 -5.89 12.31
N ALA A 152 6.73 -4.95 11.65
CA ALA A 152 6.82 -4.75 10.20
C ALA A 152 8.25 -4.43 9.76
N ALA A 153 8.94 -3.55 10.49
CA ALA A 153 10.34 -3.22 10.23
C ALA A 153 11.25 -4.46 10.36
N VAL A 154 11.08 -5.28 11.40
CA VAL A 154 11.83 -6.54 11.56
C VAL A 154 11.50 -7.53 10.43
N LEU A 155 10.23 -7.65 10.06
CA LEU A 155 9.81 -8.50 8.94
C LEU A 155 10.45 -8.03 7.62
N SER A 156 10.59 -6.72 7.41
CA SER A 156 11.20 -6.17 6.20
C SER A 156 12.67 -6.59 6.00
N LEU A 157 13.37 -7.00 7.07
CA LEU A 157 14.72 -7.54 6.99
C LEU A 157 14.75 -8.97 6.44
N VAL A 158 13.63 -9.70 6.51
CA VAL A 158 13.51 -11.09 6.06
C VAL A 158 12.75 -11.13 4.72
N PRO A 159 13.43 -11.27 3.57
CA PRO A 159 12.83 -11.01 2.26
C PRO A 159 11.65 -11.93 1.92
N ILE A 160 11.79 -13.23 2.23
CA ILE A 160 10.81 -14.24 1.82
C ILE A 160 9.64 -14.26 2.81
N ILE A 161 9.90 -14.63 4.07
CA ILE A 161 8.84 -14.81 5.07
C ILE A 161 8.21 -13.46 5.45
N GLY A 162 9.02 -12.43 5.66
CA GLY A 162 8.53 -11.10 5.98
C GLY A 162 7.71 -10.51 4.84
N GLY A 163 8.17 -10.65 3.60
CA GLY A 163 7.41 -10.22 2.42
C GLY A 163 6.04 -10.88 2.32
N VAL A 164 5.94 -12.19 2.55
CA VAL A 164 4.65 -12.91 2.52
C VAL A 164 3.72 -12.45 3.63
N ILE A 165 4.21 -12.32 4.87
CA ILE A 165 3.37 -11.88 5.98
C ILE A 165 2.89 -10.45 5.77
N LEU A 166 3.79 -9.53 5.40
CA LEU A 166 3.44 -8.14 5.11
C LEU A 166 2.41 -8.05 3.98
N PHE A 167 2.62 -8.80 2.89
CA PHE A 167 1.66 -8.87 1.80
C PHE A 167 0.27 -9.31 2.26
N VAL A 168 0.17 -10.35 3.09
CA VAL A 168 -1.12 -10.83 3.61
C VAL A 168 -1.78 -9.76 4.46
N VAL A 169 -1.04 -9.12 5.37
CA VAL A 169 -1.59 -8.12 6.30
C VAL A 169 -1.98 -6.84 5.56
N ASP A 170 -1.18 -6.38 4.61
CA ASP A 170 -1.50 -5.24 3.74
C ASP A 170 -2.75 -5.52 2.90
N THR A 171 -2.87 -6.74 2.39
CA THR A 171 -4.06 -7.18 1.65
C THR A 171 -5.30 -7.14 2.55
N LEU A 172 -5.21 -7.58 3.81
CA LEU A 172 -6.32 -7.46 4.77
C LEU A 172 -6.73 -6.01 5.01
N GLY A 173 -5.75 -5.11 5.19
CA GLY A 173 -5.98 -3.68 5.39
C GLY A 173 -6.66 -3.02 4.19
N LEU A 174 -6.17 -3.29 2.98
CA LEU A 174 -6.79 -2.84 1.73
C LEU A 174 -8.21 -3.41 1.54
N GLY A 175 -8.41 -4.67 1.94
CA GLY A 175 -9.67 -5.38 1.77
C GLY A 175 -10.81 -4.80 2.59
N VAL A 176 -10.57 -4.44 3.85
CA VAL A 176 -11.58 -3.76 4.65
C VAL A 176 -11.94 -2.40 4.08
N ILE A 177 -10.96 -1.63 3.60
CA ILE A 177 -11.24 -0.34 2.97
C ILE A 177 -12.10 -0.53 1.73
N GLY A 178 -11.73 -1.45 0.84
CA GLY A 178 -12.48 -1.70 -0.39
C GLY A 178 -13.89 -2.24 -0.14
N ARG A 179 -14.03 -3.14 0.83
CA ARG A 179 -15.33 -3.66 1.24
C ARG A 179 -16.22 -2.59 1.87
N ASN A 180 -15.67 -1.77 2.76
CA ASN A 180 -16.42 -0.68 3.39
C ASN A 180 -16.83 0.38 2.35
N LEU A 181 -15.93 0.69 1.40
CA LEU A 181 -16.25 1.56 0.28
C LEU A 181 -17.42 0.98 -0.51
N TYR A 182 -17.37 -0.30 -0.93
CA TYR A 182 -18.47 -0.94 -1.65
C TYR A 182 -19.80 -0.85 -0.91
N ARG A 183 -19.82 -1.16 0.39
CA ARG A 183 -21.03 -1.05 1.23
C ARG A 183 -21.59 0.37 1.33
N SER A 184 -20.74 1.40 1.25
CA SER A 184 -21.20 2.78 1.28
C SER A 184 -21.96 3.23 0.02
N TRP A 185 -21.80 2.50 -1.10
CA TRP A 185 -22.48 2.78 -2.37
C TRP A 185 -23.70 1.86 -2.63
N SER A 186 -23.93 0.83 -1.82
CA SER A 186 -25.04 -0.14 -1.94
C SER A 186 -26.14 0.15 -0.94
#